data_AF-A0A815AEE3-F1
#
_entry.id   AF-A0A815AEE3-F1
#
_cell.length_a   1.000
_cell.length_b   1.000
_cell.length_c   1.000
_cell.angle_alpha   90.00
_cell.angle_beta   90.00
_cell.angle_gamma   90.00
#
_symmetry.space_group_name_H-M   'P 1'
#
loop_
_entity.id
_entity.type
_entity.pdbx_description
1 polymer ?
#
loop_
_entity_poly.entity_id
_entity_poly.type
_entity_poly.pdbx_seq_one_letter_code
_entity_poly.pdbx_strand_id
1 'polypeptide(L)'
;MFYGSQDDITVLNNVKSTQGYSDVIVDDGGHTINQQITSFTQLVLKVKSGGIYVIEDLLTSYMLANDAGYLRKSTTIEFIKKIIENVQTASLEKYIQVARRIRFLEVGDEICFFTVK
;
A
#
# COMPACT_ATOMS: atom_id res chain seq x y z
N MET A 1 -12.54 15.31 9.18
CA MET A 1 -11.66 15.65 8.03
C MET A 1 -10.26 15.79 8.57
N PHE A 2 -9.28 15.13 7.94
CA PHE A 2 -7.87 15.24 8.29
C PHE A 2 -7.15 16.04 7.22
N TYR A 3 -6.08 16.74 7.60
CA TYR A 3 -5.24 17.50 6.68
C TYR A 3 -3.79 17.14 6.95
N GLY A 4 -3.04 16.79 5.92
CA GLY A 4 -1.64 16.41 6.02
C GLY A 4 -1.18 15.56 4.84
N SER A 5 0.10 15.19 4.84
CA SER A 5 0.66 14.32 3.80
C SER A 5 0.44 12.84 4.12
N GLN A 6 0.20 12.04 3.07
CA GLN A 6 0.01 10.60 3.19
C GLN A 6 1.34 9.83 3.38
N ASP A 7 2.49 10.51 3.36
CA ASP A 7 3.77 9.96 3.81
C ASP A 7 4.20 10.47 5.20
N ASP A 8 3.40 11.34 5.83
CA ASP A 8 3.67 11.77 7.20
C ASP A 8 3.11 10.75 8.19
N ILE A 9 4.00 9.95 8.77
CA ILE A 9 3.68 8.93 9.76
C ILE A 9 2.94 9.53 10.99
N THR A 10 3.21 10.78 11.36
CA THR A 10 2.54 11.44 12.48
C THR A 10 1.06 11.69 12.15
N VAL A 11 0.79 12.18 10.94
CA VAL A 11 -0.57 12.36 10.43
C VAL A 11 -1.28 11.01 10.34
N LEU A 12 -0.65 10.01 9.75
CA LEU A 12 -1.23 8.67 9.62
C LEU A 12 -1.49 8.02 10.99
N ASN A 13 -0.62 8.23 11.97
CA ASN A 13 -0.84 7.75 13.35
C ASN A 13 -2.05 8.42 13.99
N ASN A 14 -2.24 9.72 13.77
CA ASN A 14 -3.42 10.44 14.25
C ASN A 14 -4.70 9.93 13.58
N VAL A 15 -4.68 9.69 12.26
CA VAL A 15 -5.82 9.07 11.55
C VAL A 15 -6.13 7.70 12.15
N LYS A 16 -5.13 6.85 12.33
CA LYS A 16 -5.29 5.49 12.89
C LYS A 16 -5.78 5.47 14.34
N SER A 17 -5.46 6.47 15.15
CA SER A 17 -5.87 6.52 16.56
C SER A 17 -7.28 7.07 16.73
N THR A 18 -7.73 7.93 15.81
CA THR A 18 -9.03 8.59 15.87
C THR A 18 -10.12 7.89 15.06
N GLN A 19 -9.75 7.23 13.95
CA GLN A 19 -10.68 6.48 13.10
C GLN A 19 -10.69 5.00 13.45
N GLY A 20 -11.89 4.42 13.38
CA GLY A 20 -12.08 2.98 13.47
C GLY A 20 -11.54 2.24 12.25
N TYR A 21 -11.79 0.93 12.20
CA TYR A 21 -11.46 0.15 11.01
C TYR A 21 -12.37 0.54 9.84
N SER A 22 -11.80 0.60 8.64
CA SER A 22 -12.50 0.91 7.40
C SER A 22 -12.83 -0.35 6.61
N ASP A 23 -13.97 -0.37 5.94
CA ASP A 23 -14.32 -1.43 4.98
C ASP A 23 -13.48 -1.30 3.70
N VAL A 24 -13.23 -0.06 3.27
CA VAL A 24 -12.43 0.28 2.08
C VAL A 24 -11.49 1.43 2.39
N ILE A 25 -10.25 1.36 1.89
CA ILE A 25 -9.31 2.49 1.81
C ILE A 25 -8.78 2.56 0.38
N VAL A 26 -8.71 3.76 -0.18
CA VAL A 26 -8.19 4.02 -1.54
C VAL A 26 -7.00 4.98 -1.43
N ASP A 27 -5.88 4.62 -2.03
CA ASP A 27 -4.72 5.47 -2.24
C ASP A 27 -4.71 5.95 -3.70
N ASP A 28 -5.29 7.15 -3.88
CA ASP A 28 -5.39 7.92 -5.13
C ASP A 28 -4.92 9.36 -4.83
N GLY A 29 -3.70 9.46 -4.30
CA GLY A 29 -3.19 10.68 -3.69
C GLY A 29 -2.07 11.35 -4.49
N GLY A 30 -0.88 11.49 -3.90
CA GLY A 30 0.24 12.18 -4.56
C GLY A 30 1.07 11.32 -5.52
N HIS A 31 0.79 10.01 -5.57
CA HIS A 31 1.40 9.00 -6.46
C HIS A 31 2.95 8.95 -6.46
N THR A 32 3.60 9.49 -5.43
CA THR A 32 5.03 9.24 -5.23
C THR A 32 5.21 7.87 -4.60
N ILE A 33 6.34 7.21 -4.91
CA ILE A 33 6.69 5.89 -4.38
C ILE A 33 6.63 5.88 -2.84
N ASN A 34 7.19 6.92 -2.20
CA ASN A 34 7.24 7.01 -0.75
C ASN A 34 5.84 7.11 -0.14
N GLN A 35 4.96 7.90 -0.75
CA GLN A 35 3.58 8.06 -0.33
C GLN A 35 2.79 6.76 -0.42
N GLN A 36 2.80 6.08 -1.58
CA GLN A 36 2.07 4.83 -1.77
C GLN A 36 2.54 3.72 -0.80
N ILE A 37 3.85 3.52 -0.66
CA ILE A 37 4.38 2.49 0.24
C ILE A 37 4.12 2.84 1.72
N THR A 38 4.30 4.11 2.11
CA THR A 38 4.09 4.54 3.50
C THR A 38 2.62 4.45 3.87
N SER A 39 1.71 4.98 3.06
CA SER A 39 0.26 4.88 3.27
C SER A 39 -0.20 3.44 3.35
N PHE A 40 0.18 2.60 2.39
CA PHE A 40 -0.19 1.18 2.41
C PHE A 40 0.25 0.50 3.70
N THR A 41 1.55 0.61 4.05
CA THR A 41 2.10 -0.10 5.20
C THR A 41 1.50 0.34 6.53
N GLN A 42 1.05 1.59 6.65
CA GLN A 42 0.38 2.09 7.85
C GLN A 42 -1.12 1.77 7.88
N LEU A 43 -1.82 1.96 6.77
CA LEU A 43 -3.28 2.01 6.74
C LEU A 43 -3.93 0.66 6.40
N VAL A 44 -3.26 -0.26 5.72
CA VAL A 44 -3.80 -1.61 5.46
C VAL A 44 -4.11 -2.37 6.76
N LEU A 45 -3.41 -2.03 7.85
CA LEU A 45 -3.63 -2.58 9.19
C LEU A 45 -4.96 -2.11 9.81
N LYS A 46 -5.59 -1.06 9.26
CA LYS A 46 -6.90 -0.53 9.66
C LYS A 46 -8.03 -0.91 8.71
N VAL A 47 -7.78 -1.80 7.76
CA VAL A 47 -8.84 -2.40 6.93
C VAL A 47 -9.42 -3.61 7.66
N LYS A 48 -10.75 -3.71 7.71
CA LYS A 48 -11.47 -4.84 8.32
C LYS A 48 -11.16 -6.15 7.58
N SER A 49 -11.35 -7.28 8.26
CA SER A 49 -11.37 -8.59 7.59
C SER A 49 -12.47 -8.60 6.53
N GLY A 50 -12.14 -9.03 5.31
CA GLY A 50 -13.01 -8.97 4.14
C GLY A 50 -13.05 -7.60 3.44
N GLY A 51 -12.43 -6.57 4.02
CA GLY A 51 -12.31 -5.24 3.41
C GLY A 51 -11.22 -5.17 2.35
N ILE A 52 -11.13 -4.02 1.68
CA ILE A 52 -10.26 -3.80 0.52
C ILE A 52 -9.37 -2.57 0.73
N TYR A 53 -8.08 -2.70 0.43
CA TYR A 53 -7.18 -1.58 0.20
C TYR A 53 -6.90 -1.46 -1.30
N VAL A 54 -6.90 -0.25 -1.85
CA VAL A 54 -6.65 0.01 -3.27
C VAL A 54 -5.46 0.95 -3.42
N ILE A 55 -4.58 0.70 -4.38
CA ILE A 55 -3.56 1.65 -4.85
C ILE A 55 -3.84 1.94 -6.32
N GLU A 56 -3.99 3.21 -6.69
CA GLU A 56 -4.12 3.69 -8.07
C GLU A 56 -2.80 4.32 -8.60
N ASP A 57 -2.79 4.65 -9.89
CA ASP A 57 -1.66 5.26 -10.64
C ASP A 57 -0.35 4.50 -10.54
N LEU A 58 -0.39 3.19 -10.77
CA LEU A 58 0.80 2.34 -10.73
C LEU A 58 1.83 2.65 -11.84
N LEU A 59 1.44 3.34 -12.92
CA LEU A 59 2.37 3.75 -13.98
C LEU A 59 3.50 4.63 -13.44
N THR A 60 3.26 5.38 -12.37
CA THR A 60 4.27 6.21 -11.71
C THR A 60 5.50 5.42 -11.25
N SER A 61 5.37 4.10 -11.03
CA SER A 61 6.50 3.19 -10.77
C SER A 61 7.49 3.07 -11.93
N TYR A 62 7.13 3.52 -13.13
CA TYR A 62 7.97 3.47 -14.33
C TYR A 62 8.47 4.85 -14.77
N MET A 63 8.07 5.93 -14.10
CA MET A 63 8.41 7.30 -14.46
C MET A 63 9.74 7.74 -13.82
N LEU A 64 10.73 8.09 -14.64
CA LEU A 64 12.02 8.60 -14.15
C LEU A 64 11.88 9.85 -13.26
N ALA A 65 10.88 10.70 -13.53
CA ALA A 65 10.58 11.89 -12.74
C ALA A 65 10.25 11.59 -11.26
N ASN A 66 9.76 10.39 -10.96
CA ASN A 66 9.43 9.94 -9.60
C ASN A 66 10.59 9.16 -8.94
N ASP A 67 11.81 9.30 -9.46
CA ASP A 67 12.95 8.45 -9.08
C ASP A 67 12.59 6.95 -9.18
N ALA A 68 11.78 6.63 -10.20
CA ALA A 68 11.26 5.30 -10.47
C ALA A 68 11.96 4.66 -11.69
N GLY A 69 11.40 3.58 -12.23
CA GLY A 69 11.88 2.97 -13.47
C GLY A 69 11.65 1.47 -13.54
N TYR A 70 11.70 0.94 -14.76
CA TYR A 70 11.57 -0.50 -15.01
C TYR A 70 12.58 -1.31 -14.18
N LEU A 71 12.08 -2.31 -13.44
CA LEU A 71 12.84 -3.18 -12.52
C LEU A 71 13.57 -2.46 -11.38
N ARG A 72 13.28 -1.18 -11.13
CA ARG A 72 13.87 -0.46 -10.00
C ARG A 72 13.24 -0.96 -8.70
N LYS A 73 14.06 -1.59 -7.85
CA LYS A 73 13.65 -2.31 -6.63
C LYS A 73 12.90 -1.48 -5.58
N SER A 74 12.98 -0.15 -5.66
CA SER A 74 12.34 0.79 -4.74
C SER A 74 10.90 1.12 -5.12
N THR A 75 10.43 0.78 -6.32
CA THR A 75 9.13 1.20 -6.84
C THR A 75 7.94 0.51 -6.17
N THR A 76 6.75 1.11 -6.30
CA THR A 76 5.50 0.54 -5.78
C THR A 76 5.21 -0.81 -6.43
N ILE A 77 5.42 -0.97 -7.74
CA ILE A 77 5.27 -2.28 -8.41
C ILE A 77 6.22 -3.34 -7.81
N GLU A 78 7.50 -3.02 -7.58
CA GLU A 78 8.42 -3.97 -6.96
C GLU A 78 8.09 -4.26 -5.49
N PHE A 79 7.47 -3.29 -4.80
CA PHE A 79 6.89 -3.51 -3.47
C PHE A 79 5.70 -4.49 -3.53
N ILE A 80 4.77 -4.33 -4.48
CA ILE A 80 3.62 -5.23 -4.67
C ILE A 80 4.09 -6.66 -4.96
N LYS A 81 5.10 -6.84 -5.82
CA LYS A 81 5.70 -8.16 -6.09
C LYS A 81 6.26 -8.81 -4.83
N LYS A 82 6.91 -8.05 -3.95
CA LYS A 82 7.37 -8.57 -2.64
C LYS A 82 6.21 -8.98 -1.73
N ILE A 83 5.05 -8.32 -1.81
CA ILE A 83 3.86 -8.77 -1.09
C ILE A 83 3.39 -10.13 -1.62
N ILE A 84 3.36 -10.31 -2.95
CA ILE A 84 3.03 -11.60 -3.58
C ILE A 84 3.97 -12.70 -3.07
N GLU A 85 5.29 -12.46 -3.09
CA GLU A 85 6.29 -13.39 -2.56
C GLU A 85 5.99 -13.74 -1.10
N ASN A 86 5.76 -12.74 -0.25
CA ASN A 86 5.51 -12.94 1.18
C ASN A 86 4.19 -13.68 1.49
N VAL A 87 3.16 -13.51 0.66
CA VAL A 87 1.92 -14.27 0.79
C VAL A 87 2.16 -15.76 0.55
N GLN A 88 3.13 -16.12 -0.31
CA GLN A 88 3.46 -17.51 -0.63
C GLN A 88 4.44 -18.14 0.35
N THR A 89 5.50 -17.42 0.71
CA THR A 89 6.65 -18.01 1.42
C THR A 89 6.62 -17.78 2.92
N ALA A 90 5.86 -16.77 3.40
CA ALA A 90 5.93 -16.27 4.76
C ALA A 90 7.37 -15.93 5.26
N SER A 91 8.28 -15.54 4.35
CA SER A 91 9.73 -15.57 4.63
C SER A 91 10.48 -14.21 4.70
N LEU A 92 9.89 -13.06 4.33
CA LEU A 92 10.60 -11.77 4.42
C LEU A 92 10.11 -10.92 5.60
N GLU A 93 11.01 -10.68 6.56
CA GLU A 93 10.71 -10.02 7.85
C GLU A 93 10.12 -8.60 7.70
N LYS A 94 10.59 -7.80 6.72
CA LYS A 94 10.29 -6.36 6.66
C LYS A 94 8.80 -6.03 6.43
N TYR A 95 8.10 -6.86 5.65
CA TYR A 95 6.69 -6.61 5.27
C TYR A 95 5.76 -7.74 5.70
N ILE A 96 6.26 -8.66 6.53
CA ILE A 96 5.52 -9.85 6.92
C ILE A 96 4.17 -9.51 7.58
N GLN A 97 4.12 -8.45 8.38
CA GLN A 97 2.90 -8.09 9.10
C GLN A 97 1.79 -7.61 8.17
N VAL A 98 2.12 -6.88 7.11
CA VAL A 98 1.13 -6.46 6.11
C VAL A 98 0.77 -7.61 5.18
N ALA A 99 1.76 -8.39 4.72
CA ALA A 99 1.51 -9.52 3.83
C ALA A 99 0.64 -10.61 4.46
N ARG A 100 0.79 -10.88 5.76
CA ARG A 100 -0.06 -11.82 6.52
C ARG A 100 -1.53 -11.40 6.56
N ARG A 101 -1.81 -10.10 6.43
CA ARG A 101 -3.18 -9.59 6.34
C ARG A 101 -3.77 -9.73 4.93
N ILE A 102 -3.00 -10.05 3.90
CA ILE A 102 -3.54 -10.11 2.53
C ILE A 102 -4.10 -11.51 2.23
N ARG A 103 -5.32 -11.55 1.68
CA ARG A 103 -6.02 -12.75 1.19
C ARG A 103 -5.97 -12.90 -0.31
N PHE A 104 -6.35 -11.84 -1.01
CA PHE A 104 -6.33 -11.78 -2.46
C PHE A 104 -5.64 -10.50 -2.88
N LEU A 105 -4.97 -10.58 -4.02
CA LEU A 105 -4.31 -9.47 -4.68
C LEU A 105 -4.69 -9.53 -6.15
N GLU A 106 -5.28 -8.46 -6.66
CA GLU A 106 -5.76 -8.35 -8.04
C GLU A 106 -5.14 -7.10 -8.66
N VAL A 107 -4.42 -7.26 -9.76
CA VAL A 107 -3.75 -6.16 -10.46
C VAL A 107 -4.46 -5.92 -11.79
N GLY A 108 -4.95 -4.71 -11.99
CA GLY A 108 -5.54 -4.21 -13.23
C GLY A 108 -4.64 -3.19 -13.92
N ASP A 109 -5.20 -2.48 -14.90
CA ASP A 109 -4.51 -1.35 -15.53
C ASP A 109 -4.40 -0.19 -14.54
N GLU A 110 -3.17 0.21 -14.21
CA GLU A 110 -2.82 1.24 -13.23
C GLU A 110 -3.36 1.08 -11.80
N ILE A 111 -3.96 -0.05 -11.45
CA ILE A 111 -4.63 -0.27 -10.16
C ILE A 111 -4.29 -1.62 -9.52
N CYS A 112 -4.23 -1.68 -8.18
CA CYS A 112 -4.10 -2.92 -7.44
C CYS A 112 -5.06 -2.97 -6.24
N PHE A 113 -5.83 -4.05 -6.14
CA PHE A 113 -6.73 -4.34 -5.04
C PHE A 113 -6.12 -5.37 -4.10
N PHE A 114 -6.22 -5.11 -2.80
CA PHE A 114 -5.77 -6.01 -1.74
C PHE A 114 -6.96 -6.35 -0.83
N THR A 115 -7.45 -7.59 -0.90
CA THR A 115 -8.48 -8.07 0.03
C THR A 115 -7.84 -8.51 1.34
N VAL A 116 -8.36 -8.02 2.47
CA VAL A 116 -7.74 -8.17 3.80
C VAL A 116 -8.35 -9.31 4.63
N LYS A 117 -7.53 -10.00 5.45
CA LYS A 117 -7.88 -11.07 6.40
C LYS A 117 -8.15 -10.55 7.81
#